data_AF-A0A7K0F7I5-F1
#
_entry.id   AF-A0A7K0F7I5-F1
#
_cell.length_a   1.000
_cell.length_b   1.000
_cell.length_c   1.000
_cell.angle_alpha   90.00
_cell.angle_beta   90.00
_cell.angle_gamma   90.00
#
_symmetry.space_group_name_H-M   'P 1'
#
loop_
_entity.id
_entity.type
_entity.pdbx_description
1 polymer ?
#
loop_
_entity_poly.entity_id
_entity_poly.type
_entity_poly.pdbx_seq_one_letter_code
_entity_poly.pdbx_strand_id
1 'polypeptide(L)'
;MNSKTTKIIYWTGIVLTSLWFGASGFFELTTNPIVWGITQQLGYPAHFIYLLGVFKIAGVITLLIPNKLLRLKEWVFAGVFFDIIFAFVSKICVLGFPATIDAIIAFVMVSVTYFMFRKLYTATYSPAAIQAN
;
A
#
# COMPACT_ATOMS: atom_id res chain seq x y z
N MET A 1 -3.13 3.66 24.13
CA MET A 1 -3.04 4.77 23.14
C MET A 1 -4.39 5.45 22.99
N ASN A 2 -4.44 6.78 23.14
CA ASN A 2 -5.64 7.61 22.98
C ASN A 2 -6.18 7.54 21.53
N SER A 3 -7.50 7.73 21.35
CA SER A 3 -8.16 7.77 20.05
C SER A 3 -7.61 8.89 19.15
N LYS A 4 -7.28 10.06 19.73
CA LYS A 4 -6.67 11.19 19.01
C LYS A 4 -5.31 10.81 18.42
N THR A 5 -4.43 10.22 19.24
CA THR A 5 -3.11 9.75 18.80
C THR A 5 -3.22 8.70 17.70
N THR A 6 -4.15 7.75 17.84
CA THR A 6 -4.40 6.70 16.83
C THR A 6 -4.80 7.31 15.50
N LYS A 7 -5.69 8.32 15.53
CA LYS A 7 -6.15 9.04 14.33
C LYS A 7 -5.02 9.83 13.66
N ILE A 8 -4.17 10.50 14.44
CA ILE A 8 -3.03 11.25 13.90
C ILE A 8 -2.06 10.30 13.19
N ILE A 9 -1.62 9.22 13.86
CA ILE A 9 -0.68 8.26 13.27
C ILE A 9 -1.25 7.63 12.01
N TYR A 10 -2.54 7.24 12.03
CA TYR A 10 -3.23 6.71 10.85
C TYR A 10 -3.19 7.70 9.69
N TRP A 11 -3.63 8.95 9.89
CA TRP A 11 -3.67 9.93 8.80
C TRP A 11 -2.29 10.34 8.30
N THR A 12 -1.31 10.46 9.19
CA THR A 12 0.10 10.66 8.80
C THR A 12 0.59 9.51 7.94
N GLY A 13 0.33 8.26 8.34
CA GLY A 13 0.67 7.06 7.57
C GLY A 13 0.00 7.01 6.21
N ILE A 14 -1.29 7.38 6.12
CA ILE A 14 -2.02 7.49 4.86
C ILE A 14 -1.39 8.53 3.94
N VAL A 15 -1.06 9.73 4.45
CA VAL A 15 -0.46 10.79 3.64
C VAL A 15 0.93 10.37 3.14
N LEU A 16 1.78 9.81 4.01
CA LEU A 16 3.11 9.35 3.63
C LEU A 16 3.06 8.20 2.60
N THR A 17 2.21 7.20 2.84
CA THR A 17 1.98 6.10 1.89
C THR A 17 1.46 6.64 0.55
N SER A 18 0.53 7.61 0.60
CA SER A 18 -0.06 8.22 -0.59
C SER A 18 0.95 9.02 -1.40
N LEU A 19 1.83 9.78 -0.74
CA LEU A 19 2.89 10.52 -1.41
C LEU A 19 3.88 9.57 -2.08
N TRP A 20 4.32 8.54 -1.36
CA TRP A 20 5.30 7.58 -1.88
C TRP A 20 4.72 6.77 -3.04
N PHE A 21 3.61 6.06 -2.82
CA PHE A 21 2.98 5.21 -3.82
C PHE A 21 2.36 6.02 -4.95
N GLY A 22 1.88 7.23 -4.65
CA GLY A 22 1.36 8.16 -5.66
C GLY A 22 2.46 8.65 -6.59
N ALA A 23 3.62 9.04 -6.06
CA ALA A 23 4.77 9.42 -6.88
C ALA A 23 5.28 8.24 -7.72
N SER A 24 5.43 7.05 -7.11
CA SER A 24 5.81 5.82 -7.83
C SER A 24 4.83 5.52 -8.97
N GLY A 25 3.53 5.48 -8.69
CA GLY A 25 2.50 5.19 -9.69
C GLY A 25 2.44 6.26 -10.79
N PHE A 26 2.60 7.52 -10.44
CA PHE A 26 2.65 8.61 -11.43
C PHE A 26 3.85 8.47 -12.37
N PHE A 27 5.03 8.12 -11.85
CA PHE A 27 6.23 7.89 -12.66
C PHE A 27 6.15 6.63 -13.51
N GLU A 28 5.46 5.59 -13.02
CA GLU A 28 5.13 4.39 -13.80
C GLU A 28 4.23 4.76 -14.99
N LEU A 29 3.20 5.59 -14.79
CA LEU A 29 2.28 6.02 -15.86
C LEU A 29 2.91 7.02 -16.85
N THR A 30 3.81 7.88 -16.39
CA THR A 30 4.48 8.91 -17.22
C THR A 30 5.75 8.42 -17.89
N THR A 31 6.03 7.11 -17.85
CA THR A 31 7.21 6.51 -18.50
C THR A 31 8.54 7.10 -18.02
N ASN A 32 8.62 7.48 -16.75
CA ASN A 32 9.83 8.10 -16.22
C ASN A 32 11.02 7.12 -16.33
N PRO A 33 12.14 7.51 -16.98
CA PRO A 33 13.23 6.60 -17.30
C PRO A 33 13.92 6.01 -16.06
N ILE A 34 13.88 6.69 -14.92
CA ILE A 34 14.49 6.21 -13.67
C ILE A 34 13.69 5.02 -13.13
N VAL A 35 12.37 5.19 -12.96
CA VAL A 35 11.49 4.15 -12.41
C VAL A 35 11.36 2.98 -13.38
N TRP A 36 11.26 3.28 -14.67
CA TRP A 36 11.21 2.27 -15.72
C TRP A 36 12.50 1.48 -15.84
N GLY A 37 13.66 2.16 -15.84
CA GLY A 37 14.96 1.51 -15.93
C GLY A 37 15.19 0.50 -14.80
N ILE A 38 14.88 0.89 -13.56
CA ILE A 38 14.97 -0.01 -12.40
C ILE A 38 14.03 -1.21 -12.58
N THR A 39 12.76 -0.97 -12.90
CA THR A 39 11.76 -2.04 -12.99
C THR A 39 12.04 -3.01 -14.15
N GLN A 40 12.57 -2.52 -15.27
CA GLN A 40 13.01 -3.35 -16.39
C GLN A 40 14.29 -4.12 -16.07
N GLN A 41 15.23 -3.53 -15.33
CA GLN A 41 16.43 -4.24 -14.84
C GLN A 41 16.05 -5.43 -13.95
N LEU A 42 14.94 -5.33 -13.20
CA LEU A 42 14.37 -6.45 -12.42
C LEU A 42 13.70 -7.54 -13.29
N GLY A 43 13.59 -7.34 -14.61
CA GLY A 43 13.03 -8.30 -15.55
C GLY A 43 11.53 -8.13 -15.84
N TYR A 44 10.90 -7.05 -15.37
CA TYR A 44 9.47 -6.84 -15.57
C TYR A 44 9.15 -6.22 -16.94
N PRO A 45 8.10 -6.71 -17.64
CA PRO A 45 7.69 -6.17 -18.94
C PRO A 45 6.96 -4.83 -18.81
N ALA A 46 6.97 -4.02 -19.87
CA ALA A 46 6.37 -2.68 -19.89
C ALA A 46 4.89 -2.64 -19.46
N HIS A 47 4.07 -3.61 -19.88
CA HIS A 47 2.65 -3.66 -19.52
C HIS A 47 2.43 -3.86 -18.02
N PHE A 48 3.34 -4.58 -17.33
CA PHE A 48 3.30 -4.75 -15.89
C PHE A 48 3.53 -3.41 -15.18
N ILE A 49 4.49 -2.61 -15.66
CA ILE A 49 4.82 -1.30 -15.09
C ILE A 49 3.62 -0.36 -15.17
N TYR A 50 2.96 -0.29 -16.33
CA TYR A 50 1.75 0.52 -16.49
C TYR A 50 0.62 0.05 -15.57
N LEU A 51 0.37 -1.27 -15.53
CA LEU A 51 -0.70 -1.84 -14.72
C LEU A 51 -0.48 -1.56 -13.24
N LEU A 52 0.78 -1.69 -12.78
CA LEU A 52 1.18 -1.37 -11.43
C LEU A 52 0.89 0.11 -11.10
N GLY A 53 1.24 1.01 -12.02
CA GLY A 53 0.98 2.44 -11.87
C GLY A 53 -0.50 2.77 -11.73
N VAL A 54 -1.36 2.16 -12.56
CA VAL A 54 -2.82 2.33 -12.47
C VAL A 54 -3.33 1.88 -11.10
N PHE A 55 -2.92 0.70 -10.62
CA PHE A 55 -3.36 0.18 -9.34
C PHE A 55 -2.84 0.99 -8.14
N LYS A 56 -1.60 1.50 -8.21
CA LYS A 56 -1.06 2.39 -7.17
C LYS A 56 -1.89 3.68 -7.08
N ILE A 57 -2.19 4.34 -8.20
CA ILE A 57 -3.01 5.57 -8.20
C ILE A 57 -4.43 5.28 -7.69
N ALA A 58 -5.07 4.20 -8.13
CA ALA A 58 -6.39 3.80 -7.64
C ALA A 58 -6.39 3.52 -6.12
N GLY A 59 -5.34 2.86 -5.62
CA GLY A 59 -5.14 2.61 -4.20
C GLY A 59 -4.97 3.90 -3.40
N VAL A 60 -4.15 4.83 -3.88
CA VAL A 60 -3.94 6.15 -3.24
C VAL A 60 -5.24 6.94 -3.15
N ILE A 61 -6.01 7.00 -4.25
CA ILE A 61 -7.33 7.66 -4.25
C ILE A 61 -8.23 7.04 -3.17
N THR A 62 -8.29 5.71 -3.10
CA THR A 62 -9.09 5.00 -2.11
C THR A 62 -8.66 5.31 -0.67
N LEU A 63 -7.35 5.36 -0.39
CA LEU A 63 -6.81 5.66 0.94
C LEU A 63 -7.16 7.07 1.40
N LEU A 64 -7.03 8.07 0.50
CA LEU A 64 -7.25 9.48 0.80
C LEU A 64 -8.72 9.83 1.03
N ILE A 65 -9.67 9.06 0.50
CA ILE A 65 -11.10 9.29 0.78
C ILE A 65 -11.39 9.04 2.28
N PRO A 66 -11.82 10.05 3.05
CA PRO A 66 -12.00 9.93 4.49
C PRO A 66 -13.24 9.12 4.86
N ASN A 67 -13.10 8.20 5.83
CA ASN A 67 -14.21 7.46 6.46
C ASN A 67 -15.18 6.73 5.51
N LYS A 68 -14.76 6.42 4.28
CA LYS A 68 -15.55 5.65 3.31
C LYS A 68 -14.72 4.48 2.76
N LEU A 69 -15.39 3.59 2.02
CA LEU A 69 -14.75 2.49 1.29
C LEU A 69 -13.92 1.54 2.18
N LEU A 70 -14.33 1.34 3.44
CA LEU A 70 -13.53 0.60 4.43
C LEU A 70 -13.10 -0.79 3.95
N ARG A 71 -14.00 -1.53 3.28
CA ARG A 71 -13.66 -2.84 2.68
C ARG A 71 -12.66 -2.72 1.52
N LEU A 72 -12.75 -1.68 0.71
CA LEU A 72 -11.79 -1.46 -0.36
C LEU A 72 -10.44 -1.00 0.20
N LYS A 73 -10.41 -0.28 1.32
CA LYS A 73 -9.15 0.04 2.02
C LYS A 73 -8.42 -1.21 2.49
N GLU A 74 -9.13 -2.24 2.95
CA GLU A 74 -8.54 -3.55 3.26
C GLU A 74 -7.85 -4.15 2.02
N TRP A 75 -8.48 -4.05 0.85
CA TRP A 75 -7.90 -4.53 -0.41
C TRP A 75 -6.66 -3.73 -0.80
N VAL A 76 -6.68 -2.41 -0.58
CA VAL A 76 -5.51 -1.56 -0.83
C VAL A 76 -4.37 -1.91 0.11
N PHE A 77 -4.63 -2.10 1.41
CA PHE A 77 -3.59 -2.52 2.35
C PHE A 77 -2.98 -3.87 1.97
N ALA A 78 -3.82 -4.84 1.55
CA ALA A 78 -3.34 -6.13 1.06
C ALA A 78 -2.51 -5.99 -0.24
N GLY A 79 -2.98 -5.19 -1.20
CA GLY A 79 -2.26 -4.95 -2.46
C GLY A 79 -0.91 -4.27 -2.24
N VAL A 80 -0.87 -3.23 -1.40
CA VAL A 80 0.39 -2.54 -1.01
C VAL A 80 1.33 -3.48 -0.28
N PHE A 81 0.82 -4.33 0.61
CA PHE A 81 1.61 -5.34 1.31
C PHE A 81 2.30 -6.31 0.35
N PHE A 82 1.56 -6.85 -0.63
CA PHE A 82 2.13 -7.74 -1.63
C PHE A 82 3.10 -7.03 -2.58
N ASP A 83 2.78 -5.80 -3.01
CA ASP A 83 3.69 -4.98 -3.84
C ASP A 83 5.05 -4.79 -3.16
N ILE A 84 5.06 -4.47 -1.86
CA ILE A 84 6.29 -4.29 -1.09
C ILE A 84 7.09 -5.60 -0.99
N ILE A 85 6.42 -6.74 -0.77
CA ILE A 85 7.07 -8.05 -0.71
C ILE A 85 7.70 -8.39 -2.07
N PHE A 86 6.96 -8.21 -3.17
CA PHE A 86 7.47 -8.49 -4.51
C PHE A 86 8.65 -7.57 -4.84
N ALA A 87 8.56 -6.28 -4.52
CA ALA A 87 9.66 -5.34 -4.69
C ALA A 87 10.89 -5.76 -3.87
N PHE A 88 10.72 -6.15 -2.60
CA PHE A 88 11.81 -6.62 -1.75
C PHE A 88 12.50 -7.84 -2.35
N VAL A 89 11.74 -8.88 -2.71
CA VAL A 89 12.25 -10.15 -3.24
C VAL A 89 12.94 -9.93 -4.59
N SER A 90 12.36 -9.13 -5.50
CA SER A 90 13.01 -8.83 -6.78
C SER A 90 14.32 -8.08 -6.60
N LYS A 91 14.35 -7.07 -5.72
CA LYS A 91 15.57 -6.29 -5.50
C LYS A 91 16.66 -7.09 -4.80
N ILE A 92 16.34 -7.91 -3.81
CA ILE A 92 17.37 -8.74 -3.14
C ILE A 92 17.98 -9.75 -4.13
N CYS A 93 17.18 -10.32 -5.02
CA CYS A 93 17.66 -11.30 -6.01
C CYS A 93 18.49 -10.67 -7.14
N VAL A 94 18.19 -9.44 -7.56
CA VAL A 94 18.80 -8.83 -8.76
C VAL A 94 19.81 -7.72 -8.44
N LEU A 95 19.57 -6.91 -7.41
CA LEU A 95 20.35 -5.71 -7.08
C LEU A 95 21.12 -5.82 -5.75
N GLY A 96 20.78 -6.81 -4.92
CA GLY A 96 21.38 -7.03 -3.60
C GLY A 96 20.74 -6.22 -2.48
N PHE A 97 21.24 -6.42 -1.25
CA PHE A 97 20.62 -5.93 -0.02
C PHE A 97 20.44 -4.39 0.07
N PRO A 98 21.42 -3.55 -0.34
CA PRO A 98 21.26 -2.09 -0.24
C PRO A 98 20.04 -1.55 -0.98
N ALA A 99 19.64 -2.18 -2.08
CA ALA A 99 18.47 -1.77 -2.87
C ALA A 99 17.13 -2.07 -2.17
N THR A 100 17.12 -2.84 -1.08
CA THR A 100 15.90 -3.29 -0.39
C THR A 100 15.46 -2.39 0.77
N ILE A 101 16.31 -1.43 1.17
CA ILE A 101 16.10 -0.58 2.34
C ILE A 101 14.77 0.17 2.25
N ASP A 102 14.43 0.65 1.05
CA ASP A 102 13.19 1.37 0.80
C ASP A 102 11.95 0.49 1.00
N ALA A 103 11.99 -0.77 0.56
CA ALA A 103 10.92 -1.74 0.76
C ALA A 103 10.74 -2.07 2.26
N ILE A 104 11.84 -2.19 3.03
CA ILE A 104 11.77 -2.41 4.49
C ILE A 104 11.09 -1.22 5.18
N ILE A 105 11.47 0.01 4.83
CA ILE A 105 10.87 1.23 5.39
C ILE A 105 9.38 1.29 5.05
N ALA A 106 9.03 1.03 3.78
CA ALA A 106 7.65 0.99 3.33
C ALA A 106 6.82 -0.07 4.08
N PHE A 107 7.40 -1.26 4.30
CA PHE A 107 6.75 -2.35 5.01
C PHE A 107 6.38 -1.96 6.44
N VAL A 108 7.33 -1.40 7.19
CA VAL A 108 7.11 -0.96 8.58
C VAL A 108 6.07 0.15 8.62
N MET A 109 6.20 1.15 7.75
CA MET A 109 5.26 2.27 7.67
C MET A 109 3.83 1.81 7.39
N VAL A 110 3.62 0.96 6.38
CA VAL A 110 2.29 0.46 6.00
C VAL A 110 1.72 -0.45 7.07
N SER A 111 2.54 -1.31 7.69
CA SER A 111 2.12 -2.18 8.79
C SER A 111 1.59 -1.36 9.97
N VAL A 112 2.35 -0.34 10.42
CA VAL A 112 1.90 0.56 11.49
C VAL A 112 0.61 1.27 11.10
N THR A 113 0.52 1.78 9.86
CA THR A 113 -0.67 2.46 9.35
C THR A 113 -1.89 1.55 9.37
N TYR A 114 -1.73 0.30 8.95
CA TYR A 114 -2.77 -0.72 8.96
C TYR A 114 -3.23 -1.08 10.38
N PHE A 115 -2.31 -1.25 11.33
CA PHE A 115 -2.67 -1.48 12.73
C PHE A 115 -3.51 -0.32 13.30
N MET A 116 -3.17 0.93 12.96
CA MET A 116 -3.98 2.08 13.36
C MET A 116 -5.34 2.12 12.66
N PHE A 117 -5.41 1.74 11.38
CA PHE A 117 -6.66 1.60 10.64
C PHE A 117 -7.61 0.61 11.32
N ARG A 118 -7.13 -0.61 11.63
CA ARG A 118 -7.93 -1.65 12.31
C ARG A 118 -8.39 -1.23 13.69
N LYS A 119 -7.62 -0.41 14.39
CA LYS A 119 -7.99 0.13 15.70
C LYS A 119 -9.06 1.23 15.61
N LEU A 120 -9.09 2.01 14.53
CA LEU A 120 -10.09 3.07 14.32
C LEU A 120 -11.39 2.53 13.72
N TYR A 121 -11.30 1.50 12.87
CA TYR A 121 -12.42 0.94 12.12
C TYR A 121 -12.58 -0.55 12.41
N THR A 122 -12.99 -0.87 13.63
CA THR A 122 -13.26 -2.26 14.04
C THR A 122 -14.38 -2.84 13.18
N ALA A 123 -14.13 -4.02 12.60
CA ALA A 123 -15.17 -4.76 11.90
C ALA A 123 -16.18 -5.31 12.92
N THR A 124 -17.41 -4.78 12.91
CA THR A 124 -18.52 -5.37 13.68
C THR A 124 -19.17 -6.44 12.82
N TYR A 125 -19.07 -7.70 13.24
CA TYR A 125 -19.86 -8.78 12.67
C TYR A 125 -21.12 -8.95 13.52
N SER A 126 -22.30 -8.85 12.90
CA SER A 126 -23.53 -9.22 13.58
C SER A 126 -23.61 -10.75 13.60
N PRO A 127 -23.69 -11.41 14.77
CA PRO A 127 -23.90 -12.84 14.80
C PRO A 127 -25.23 -13.13 14.09
N ALA A 128 -25.22 -14.09 13.16
CA ALA A 128 -26.43 -14.54 12.50
C ALA A 128 -27.42 -14.98 13.60
N ALA A 129 -28.61 -14.39 13.62
CA ALA A 129 -29.65 -14.80 14.54
C ALA A 129 -29.91 -16.29 14.34
N ILE A 130 -29.51 -17.11 15.31
CA ILE A 130 -29.94 -18.50 15.38
C ILE A 130 -31.45 -18.42 15.63
N GLN A 131 -32.23 -18.45 14.55
CA GLN A 131 -33.67 -18.65 14.64
C GLN A 131 -33.84 -20.07 15.19
N ALA A 132 -34.02 -20.17 16.51
CA ALA A 132 -34.51 -21.37 17.14
C ALA A 132 -35.96 -21.56 16.67
N ASN A 133 -36.15 -22.53 15.77
CA ASN A 133 -37.44 -23.13 15.46
C ASN A 133 -37.81 -24.14 16.54
#